data_AF-A0A640VRI4-F1
#
_entry.id   AF-A0A640VRI4-F1
#
_cell.length_a   1.000
_cell.length_b   1.000
_cell.length_c   1.000
_cell.angle_alpha   90.00
_cell.angle_beta   90.00
_cell.angle_gamma   90.00
#
_symmetry.space_group_name_H-M   'P 1'
#
loop_
_entity.id
_entity.type
_entity.pdbx_description
1 polymer ?
#
loop_
_entity_poly.entity_id
_entity_poly.type
_entity_poly.pdbx_seq_one_letter_code
_entity_poly.pdbx_strand_id
1 'polypeptide(L)'
;MIGVVLWSDASDRKAVIWCEDQGDLAFLNSADDIFQSDAFFDAGDVVQFDMEVQASMRRAHNPRLVLEQAGVGLPDALRQSAQSTALSDRGAKVIPFAPRRVVQHTDVLKVSEA
;
A
#
# COMPACT_ATOMS: atom_id res chain seq x y z
N MET A 1 -0.49 -11.68 -14.31
CA MET A 1 0.82 -11.25 -13.78
C MET A 1 1.09 -12.00 -12.48
N ILE A 2 2.35 -12.25 -12.14
CA ILE A 2 2.78 -12.75 -10.82
C ILE A 2 3.58 -11.65 -10.11
N GLY A 3 3.48 -11.62 -8.78
CA GLY A 3 4.28 -10.74 -7.96
C GLY A 3 4.38 -11.19 -6.52
N VAL A 4 5.29 -10.57 -5.77
CA VAL A 4 5.49 -10.79 -4.34
C VAL A 4 4.82 -9.66 -3.56
N VAL A 5 4.04 -10.00 -2.54
CA VAL A 5 3.44 -9.03 -1.62
C VAL A 5 4.55 -8.43 -0.75
N LEU A 6 4.74 -7.11 -0.82
CA LEU A 6 5.72 -6.39 -0.01
C LEU A 6 5.14 -5.90 1.32
N TRP A 7 3.85 -5.61 1.31
CA TRP A 7 3.10 -5.12 2.46
C TRP A 7 1.61 -5.41 2.24
N SER A 8 0.92 -5.68 3.34
CA SER A 8 -0.53 -5.85 3.36
C SER A 8 -1.14 -5.27 4.64
N ASP A 9 -2.41 -4.89 4.55
CA ASP A 9 -3.30 -4.61 5.66
C ASP A 9 -4.57 -5.44 5.46
N ALA A 10 -4.74 -6.46 6.29
CA ALA A 10 -5.89 -7.36 6.22
C ALA A 10 -7.21 -6.69 6.64
N SER A 11 -7.16 -5.65 7.48
CA SER A 11 -8.36 -4.93 7.94
C SER A 11 -8.92 -4.06 6.81
N ASP A 12 -8.05 -3.32 6.13
CA ASP A 12 -8.39 -2.47 5.00
C ASP A 12 -8.41 -3.21 3.66
N ARG A 13 -7.95 -4.48 3.65
CA ARG A 13 -7.78 -5.34 2.47
C ARG A 13 -7.00 -4.65 1.35
N LYS A 14 -5.86 -4.08 1.73
CA LYS A 14 -4.92 -3.41 0.83
C LYS A 14 -3.61 -4.17 0.80
N ALA A 15 -2.97 -4.19 -0.36
CA ALA A 15 -1.62 -4.72 -0.48
C ALA A 15 -0.82 -3.98 -1.55
N VAL A 16 0.50 -4.00 -1.38
CA VAL A 16 1.48 -3.50 -2.36
C VAL A 16 2.26 -4.70 -2.86
N ILE A 17 2.30 -4.85 -4.19
CA ILE A 17 2.86 -6.02 -4.86
C ILE A 17 4.00 -5.57 -5.76
N TRP A 18 5.14 -6.26 -5.66
CA TRP A 18 6.23 -6.11 -6.60
C TRP A 18 6.13 -7.17 -7.69
N CYS A 19 6.09 -6.70 -8.93
CA CYS A 19 5.77 -7.49 -10.08
C CYS A 19 6.98 -8.23 -10.65
N GLU A 20 6.74 -9.38 -11.29
CA GLU A 20 7.76 -10.19 -11.98
C GLU A 20 8.55 -9.44 -13.07
N ASP A 21 7.96 -8.39 -13.64
CA ASP A 21 8.57 -7.54 -14.66
C ASP A 21 9.54 -6.50 -14.08
N GLN A 22 9.71 -6.45 -12.76
CA GLN A 22 10.54 -5.49 -12.02
C GLN A 22 10.20 -4.02 -12.31
N GLY A 23 8.99 -3.76 -12.80
CA GLY A 23 8.48 -2.41 -13.07
C GLY A 23 7.93 -1.72 -11.82
N ASP A 24 7.06 -0.74 -12.05
CA ASP A 24 6.36 -0.05 -10.98
C ASP A 24 5.52 -1.00 -10.12
N LEU A 25 5.30 -0.61 -8.87
CA LEU A 25 4.50 -1.36 -7.92
C LEU A 25 3.03 -1.43 -8.36
N ALA A 26 2.39 -2.57 -8.08
CA ALA A 26 0.96 -2.76 -8.23
C ALA A 26 0.25 -2.65 -6.89
N PHE A 27 -0.93 -2.03 -6.90
CA PHE A 27 -1.72 -1.77 -5.70
C PHE A 27 -3.00 -2.59 -5.74
N LEU A 28 -3.19 -3.41 -4.71
CA LEU A 28 -4.45 -4.08 -4.43
C LEU A 28 -5.27 -3.20 -3.49
N ASN A 29 -6.52 -2.94 -3.87
CA ASN A 29 -7.53 -2.37 -3.00
C ASN A 29 -8.81 -3.15 -3.20
N SER A 30 -9.12 -4.00 -2.24
CA SER A 30 -10.18 -4.99 -2.32
C SER A 30 -11.54 -4.49 -1.81
N ALA A 31 -11.69 -3.19 -1.57
CA ALA A 31 -13.02 -2.61 -1.32
C ALA A 31 -14.01 -2.92 -2.48
N ASP A 32 -13.49 -3.16 -3.68
CA ASP A 32 -14.26 -3.45 -4.89
C ASP A 32 -14.39 -4.95 -5.22
N ASP A 33 -13.57 -5.82 -4.59
CA ASP A 33 -13.46 -7.25 -4.92
C ASP A 33 -13.95 -8.13 -3.76
N ILE A 34 -14.97 -8.95 -4.00
CA ILE A 34 -15.48 -9.91 -3.01
C ILE A 34 -14.49 -11.08 -2.92
N PHE A 35 -13.61 -11.06 -1.93
CA PHE A 35 -12.86 -12.27 -1.59
C PHE A 35 -13.82 -13.25 -0.91
N GLN A 36 -13.82 -14.48 -1.38
CA GLN A 36 -14.61 -15.56 -0.79
C GLN A 36 -14.00 -16.13 0.50
N SER A 37 -12.79 -15.70 0.89
CA SER A 37 -12.11 -16.13 2.10
C SER A 37 -11.87 -15.00 3.10
N ASP A 38 -11.96 -15.36 4.37
CA ASP A 38 -11.57 -14.52 5.51
C ASP A 38 -10.04 -14.34 5.59
N ALA A 39 -9.28 -15.24 4.95
CA ALA A 39 -7.83 -15.13 4.82
C ALA A 39 -7.45 -14.07 3.76
N PHE A 40 -6.47 -13.23 4.10
CA PHE A 40 -5.84 -12.25 3.21
C PHE A 40 -4.35 -12.61 3.00
N PHE A 41 -3.62 -11.81 2.23
CA PHE A 41 -2.21 -12.07 1.94
C PHE A 41 -1.27 -11.50 2.99
N ASP A 42 -0.15 -12.19 3.20
CA ASP A 42 0.95 -11.73 4.03
C ASP A 42 2.13 -11.25 3.18
N ALA A 43 2.97 -10.39 3.78
CA ALA A 43 4.21 -9.99 3.13
C ALA A 43 5.09 -11.22 2.88
N GLY A 44 5.68 -11.31 1.68
CA GLY A 44 6.45 -12.46 1.22
C GLY A 44 5.64 -13.48 0.43
N ASP A 45 4.31 -13.39 0.39
CA ASP A 45 3.49 -14.27 -0.44
C ASP A 45 3.65 -13.96 -1.93
N VAL A 46 3.58 -15.01 -2.76
CA VAL A 46 3.52 -14.91 -4.21
C VAL A 46 2.08 -15.02 -4.65
N VAL A 47 1.64 -14.03 -5.42
CA VAL A 47 0.27 -13.94 -5.91
C VAL A 47 0.23 -13.80 -7.42
N GLN A 48 -0.78 -14.42 -8.04
CA GLN A 48 -1.16 -14.18 -9.42
C GLN A 48 -2.36 -13.24 -9.46
N PHE A 49 -2.36 -12.27 -10.36
CA PHE A 49 -3.42 -11.26 -10.47
C PHE A 49 -3.57 -10.74 -11.90
N ASP A 50 -4.70 -10.10 -12.16
CA ASP A 50 -4.95 -9.30 -13.35
C ASP A 50 -4.46 -7.86 -13.10
N MET A 51 -3.76 -7.26 -14.07
CA MET A 51 -3.20 -5.91 -13.93
C MET A 51 -3.89 -4.94 -14.89
N GLU A 52 -4.36 -3.81 -14.35
CA GLU A 52 -4.84 -2.67 -15.13
C GLU A 52 -4.03 -1.42 -14.77
N VAL A 53 -3.77 -0.54 -15.74
CA VAL A 53 -3.18 0.77 -15.47
C VAL A 53 -4.28 1.83 -15.49
N GLN A 54 -4.54 2.46 -14.34
CA GLN A 54 -5.50 3.54 -14.18
C GLN A 54 -4.78 4.79 -13.68
N ALA A 55 -4.89 5.91 -14.43
CA ALA A 55 -4.21 7.17 -14.09
C ALA A 55 -2.71 7.01 -13.75
N SER A 56 -1.99 6.23 -14.55
CA SER A 56 -0.57 5.89 -14.35
C SER A 56 -0.24 5.07 -13.09
N MET A 57 -1.24 4.52 -12.41
CA MET A 57 -1.08 3.59 -11.30
C MET A 57 -1.46 2.18 -11.74
N ARG A 58 -0.62 1.18 -11.42
CA ARG A 58 -0.93 -0.23 -11.66
C ARG A 58 -1.87 -0.74 -10.55
N ARG A 59 -3.05 -1.20 -10.91
CA ARG A 59 -4.01 -1.85 -10.01
C ARG A 59 -3.98 -3.36 -10.22
N ALA A 60 -3.96 -4.09 -9.11
CA ALA A 60 -4.08 -5.53 -9.07
C ALA A 60 -5.54 -5.92 -8.78
N HIS A 61 -6.06 -6.84 -9.57
CA HIS A 61 -7.43 -7.37 -9.47
C HIS A 61 -7.42 -8.89 -9.40
N ASN A 62 -8.45 -9.46 -8.79
CA ASN A 62 -8.64 -10.91 -8.67
C ASN A 62 -7.39 -11.68 -8.18
N PRO A 63 -6.68 -11.22 -7.13
CA PRO A 63 -5.44 -11.85 -6.72
C PRO A 63 -5.71 -13.27 -6.18
N ARG A 64 -4.81 -14.19 -6.49
CA ARG A 64 -4.82 -15.59 -6.05
C ARG A 64 -3.46 -15.95 -5.50
N LEU A 65 -3.44 -16.56 -4.33
CA LEU A 65 -2.24 -17.08 -3.72
C LEU A 65 -1.66 -18.22 -4.59
N VAL A 66 -0.39 -18.11 -4.93
CA VAL A 66 0.36 -19.13 -5.69
C VAL A 66 1.30 -19.89 -4.75
N LEU A 67 2.01 -19.16 -3.90
CA LEU A 67 2.96 -19.73 -2.95
C LEU A 67 3.04 -18.84 -1.71
N GLU A 68 2.89 -19.44 -0.54
CA GLU A 68 3.04 -18.75 0.73
C GLU A 68 4.52 -18.46 1.02
N GLN A 69 4.79 -17.25 1.51
CA GLN A 69 6.04 -16.90 2.22
C GLN A 69 7.35 -17.14 1.44
N ALA A 70 7.31 -17.24 0.11
CA ALA A 70 8.49 -17.44 -0.73
C ALA A 70 9.51 -16.27 -0.61
N GLY A 71 9.01 -15.08 -0.27
CA GLY A 71 9.77 -13.86 -0.13
C GLY A 71 9.86 -13.32 1.29
N VAL A 72 9.77 -14.15 2.34
CA VAL A 72 9.74 -13.71 3.76
C VAL A 72 10.82 -12.67 4.11
N GLY A 73 12.04 -12.83 3.62
CA GLY A 73 13.15 -11.90 3.89
C GLY A 73 13.21 -10.68 2.97
N LEU A 74 12.39 -10.65 1.92
CA LEU A 74 12.46 -9.62 0.89
C LEU A 74 12.05 -8.23 1.39
N PRO A 75 10.93 -8.05 2.13
CA PRO A 75 10.57 -6.74 2.67
C PRO A 75 11.70 -6.13 3.52
N ASP A 76 12.33 -6.94 4.38
CA ASP A 76 13.42 -6.48 5.24
C ASP A 76 14.70 -6.19 4.45
N ALA A 77 15.05 -7.03 3.48
CA ALA A 77 16.18 -6.78 2.59
C ALA A 77 16.01 -5.47 1.79
N LEU A 78 14.80 -5.19 1.31
CA LEU A 78 14.48 -3.94 0.61
C LEU A 78 14.59 -2.73 1.54
N ARG A 79 14.13 -2.83 2.79
CA ARG A 79 14.28 -1.76 3.80
C ARG A 79 15.76 -1.47 4.10
N GLN A 80 16.58 -2.50 4.27
CA GLN A 80 18.02 -2.36 4.51
C GLN A 80 18.74 -1.73 3.31
N SER A 81 18.37 -2.14 2.09
CA SER A 81 18.89 -1.55 0.85
C SER A 81 18.51 -0.07 0.69
N ALA A 82 17.27 0.29 1.03
CA ALA A 82 16.81 1.68 0.99
C ALA A 82 17.58 2.60 1.96
N GLN A 83 17.89 2.12 3.18
CA GLN A 83 18.71 2.84 4.14
C GLN A 83 20.13 3.06 3.65
N SER A 84 20.68 2.09 2.92
CA SER A 84 22.02 2.18 2.32
C SER A 84 22.06 3.18 1.15
N THR A 85 20.94 3.32 0.42
CA THR A 85 20.81 4.19 -0.75
C THR A 85 20.49 5.64 -0.40
N ALA A 86 19.94 5.94 0.78
CA ALA A 86 19.68 7.30 1.25
C ALA A 86 20.96 8.16 1.40
N LEU A 87 22.15 7.55 1.33
CA LEU A 87 23.45 8.23 1.27
C LEU A 87 23.86 8.65 -0.16
N SER A 88 23.09 8.28 -1.18
CA SER A 88 23.30 8.62 -2.59
C SER A 88 22.13 9.47 -3.09
N ASP A 89 22.34 10.79 -3.08
CA ASP A 89 21.41 11.86 -3.43
C ASP A 89 20.96 11.83 -4.91
N ARG A 90 20.12 10.87 -5.32
CA ARG A 90 19.54 10.81 -6.68
C ARG A 90 18.12 10.23 -6.76
N GLY A 91 17.15 10.67 -5.96
CA GLY A 91 15.77 10.22 -6.19
C GLY A 91 14.69 10.86 -5.36
N ALA A 92 13.66 11.37 -6.05
CA ALA A 92 12.31 11.77 -5.64
C ALA A 92 12.13 12.49 -4.27
N LYS A 93 11.47 13.66 -4.32
CA LYS A 93 11.13 14.45 -3.12
C LYS A 93 10.03 13.74 -2.31
N VAL A 94 10.41 13.16 -1.17
CA VAL A 94 9.46 12.69 -0.15
C VAL A 94 8.67 13.90 0.36
N ILE A 95 7.35 13.91 0.14
CA ILE A 95 6.47 14.96 0.68
C ILE A 95 5.95 14.46 2.04
N PRO A 96 6.26 15.14 3.15
CA PRO A 96 5.73 14.76 4.45
C PRO A 96 4.23 15.01 4.49
N PHE A 97 3.47 14.04 5.02
CA PHE A 97 2.05 14.24 5.29
C PHE A 97 1.90 15.23 6.44
N ALA A 98 1.30 16.40 6.17
CA ALA A 98 0.96 17.33 7.23
C ALA A 98 -0.20 16.73 8.07
N PRO A 99 -0.10 16.72 9.41
CA PRO A 99 -1.19 16.26 10.25
C PRO A 99 -2.44 17.11 9.98
N ARG A 100 -3.58 16.42 9.77
CA ARG A 100 -4.88 17.05 9.53
C ARG A 100 -5.23 17.95 10.71
N ARG A 101 -5.31 19.27 10.49
CA ARG A 101 -5.74 20.23 11.53
C ARG A 101 -7.21 19.97 11.87
N VAL A 102 -7.45 19.40 13.04
CA VAL A 102 -8.80 19.29 13.61
C VAL A 102 -9.20 20.71 14.03
N VAL A 103 -10.15 21.32 13.33
CA VAL A 103 -10.73 22.61 13.73
C VAL A 103 -11.74 22.31 14.82
N GLN A 104 -11.42 22.65 16.08
CA GLN A 104 -12.38 22.63 17.16
C GLN A 104 -13.36 23.79 16.97
N HIS A 105 -14.63 23.45 16.73
CA HIS A 105 -15.72 24.42 16.69
C HIS A 105 -16.13 24.72 18.13
N THR A 106 -15.65 25.84 18.69
CA THR A 106 -16.15 26.35 19.97
C THR A 106 -16.28 27.86 19.87
N ASP A 107 -17.41 28.34 20.39
CA ASP A 107 -17.84 29.73 20.61
C ASP A 107 -18.67 30.41 19.53
N VAL A 108 -19.99 30.21 19.61
CA VAL A 108 -20.97 31.30 19.44
C VAL A 108 -22.07 31.11 20.48
N LEU A 109 -22.00 31.82 21.61
CA LEU A 109 -23.17 32.27 22.39
C LEU A 109 -22.71 33.36 23.38
N LYS A 110 -22.66 34.62 22.92
CA LYS A 110 -22.81 35.82 23.76
C LYS A 110 -23.29 37.00 22.90
N VAL A 111 -24.58 37.31 22.99
CA VAL A 111 -25.18 38.62 22.66
C VAL A 111 -26.41 38.74 23.58
N SER A 112 -26.25 39.21 24.81
CA SER A 112 -26.41 40.60 25.29
C SER A 112 -27.87 41.06 25.38
N GLU A 113 -28.41 41.07 26.60
CA GLU A 113 -29.55 41.90 27.02
C GLU A 113 -29.19 43.39 26.90
N ALA A 114 -30.12 44.16 26.32
CA ALA A 114 -30.33 45.58 26.56
C ALA A 114 -31.80 45.90 26.27
#